data_AF-A0A5D2IRQ1-F1
#
_entry.id   AF-A0A5D2IRQ1-F1
#
_cell.length_a   1.000
_cell.length_b   1.000
_cell.length_c   1.000
_cell.angle_alpha   90.00
_cell.angle_beta   90.00
_cell.angle_gamma   90.00
#
_symmetry.space_group_name_H-M   'P 1'
#
loop_
_entity.id
_entity.type
_entity.pdbx_description
1 polymer ?
#
loop_
_entity_poly.entity_id
_entity_poly.type
_entity_poly.pdbx_seq_one_letter_code
_entity_poly.pdbx_strand_id
1 'polypeptide(L)'
;MGMPRNKLENSCCCRFFLFLLFFSINGGVLEAWHKGSVTRYYDFKVQSASITKLCKTSTIVTVNGMYPGPTIYAREDDTVVVEVSNLTPYNISIHLHGVRQRLTCWFDGPAYITQCPIQAGQSFKYRFTLLNQRGTLFWHAHISWLRATVHGPLIIYPKQGVGYPFQPPVEEHVIILGEYWLRDVQGLERHVKESGGGPPGSDAYTLNGLLGPLHNCSRDDIYTINVTKGKNYLLRIINAALNMEHFFMVANHTMTVVETDGEYTKPFKTTFLMLTPGQTYNVLIKADQSIGKYFMAMAPYMPAKNAPFLKKTSYGILRYASPTVKVDKLARKSHVKTSMTPLEPIIPNVNDTASVQAFSDQVKRLYPNHQWSSVDVPLRIDKTLFFTIGLNVFSCDSPDSDMLGESLRLQSTM
;
A
#
# COMPACT_ATOMS: atom_id res chain seq x y z
N MET A 1 73.59 -15.07 54.66
CA MET A 1 72.61 -13.98 54.53
C MET A 1 71.60 -14.40 53.47
N GLY A 2 70.65 -15.30 53.73
CA GLY A 2 69.89 -15.55 54.93
C GLY A 2 68.46 -15.09 54.63
N MET A 3 67.50 -15.92 54.26
CA MET A 3 67.46 -17.38 54.10
C MET A 3 66.11 -17.67 53.38
N PRO A 4 65.83 -18.92 52.97
CA PRO A 4 65.09 -19.28 51.76
C PRO A 4 63.83 -20.10 52.15
N ARG A 5 63.47 -21.07 51.30
CA ARG A 5 62.78 -22.36 51.63
C ARG A 5 61.25 -22.28 51.66
N ASN A 6 60.49 -23.28 51.23
CA ASN A 6 60.72 -24.66 50.75
C ASN A 6 59.43 -25.08 50.00
N LYS A 7 59.48 -25.80 48.87
CA LYS A 7 59.54 -27.27 48.73
C LYS A 7 58.54 -28.05 49.60
N LEU A 8 57.61 -28.75 48.92
CA LEU A 8 57.20 -30.17 49.12
C LEU A 8 56.01 -30.42 48.15
N GLU A 9 56.21 -31.00 46.98
CA GLU A 9 56.29 -32.44 46.66
C GLU A 9 55.07 -33.30 47.09
N ASN A 10 54.47 -33.87 46.03
CA ASN A 10 53.89 -35.22 45.90
C ASN A 10 52.43 -35.51 46.29
N SER A 11 51.65 -35.70 45.21
CA SER A 11 50.97 -36.93 44.82
C SER A 11 49.67 -37.35 45.54
N CYS A 12 48.59 -37.25 44.76
CA CYS A 12 47.58 -38.28 44.49
C CYS A 12 46.82 -38.89 45.68
N CYS A 13 45.54 -38.54 45.82
CA CYS A 13 44.46 -39.54 45.70
C CYS A 13 43.06 -38.91 45.72
N CYS A 14 42.23 -39.36 44.78
CA CYS A 14 40.79 -39.60 44.88
C CYS A 14 39.85 -38.58 45.59
N ARG A 15 39.02 -37.98 44.73
CA ARG A 15 37.54 -38.05 44.75
C ARG A 15 36.74 -37.28 45.82
N PHE A 16 35.76 -36.58 45.26
CA PHE A 16 34.44 -36.23 45.77
C PHE A 16 34.25 -34.90 46.55
N PHE A 17 33.21 -34.20 46.09
CA PHE A 17 32.35 -33.23 46.74
C PHE A 17 32.59 -31.71 46.59
N LEU A 18 31.53 -31.07 46.08
CA LEU A 18 31.10 -29.67 46.29
C LEU A 18 31.93 -28.54 45.65
N PHE A 19 31.63 -28.25 44.38
CA PHE A 19 31.70 -26.89 43.85
C PHE A 19 30.26 -26.40 43.58
N LEU A 20 29.65 -25.80 44.61
CA LEU A 20 28.50 -24.91 44.47
C LEU A 20 28.94 -23.54 44.99
N LEU A 21 28.54 -22.51 44.26
CA LEU A 21 28.72 -21.08 44.52
C LEU A 21 30.10 -20.50 44.17
N PHE A 22 30.26 -20.05 42.93
CA PHE A 22 30.77 -18.70 42.59
C PHE A 22 30.54 -18.45 41.09
N PHE A 23 29.31 -18.09 40.72
CA PHE A 23 29.03 -17.32 39.51
C PHE A 23 28.02 -16.25 39.86
N SER A 24 28.55 -15.17 40.42
CA SER A 24 27.82 -13.92 40.65
C SER A 24 28.07 -13.00 39.46
N ILE A 25 26.96 -12.50 38.91
CA ILE A 25 26.79 -11.26 38.14
C ILE A 25 27.59 -11.12 36.83
N ASN A 26 27.00 -11.62 35.73
CA ASN A 26 26.97 -10.87 34.48
C ASN A 26 25.50 -10.75 34.05
N GLY A 27 24.93 -9.59 34.38
CA GLY A 27 23.55 -9.25 34.06
C GLY A 27 23.37 -9.05 32.55
N GLY A 28 22.36 -9.73 32.02
CA GLY A 28 21.40 -9.14 31.09
C GLY A 28 21.88 -8.80 29.68
N VAL A 29 22.05 -9.81 28.83
CA VAL A 29 21.56 -9.76 27.44
C VAL A 29 21.07 -11.17 27.06
N LEU A 30 20.06 -11.67 27.76
CA LEU A 30 19.13 -12.58 27.10
C LEU A 30 18.23 -11.66 26.29
N GLU A 31 18.47 -11.60 24.97
CA GLU A 31 17.49 -11.08 24.03
C GLU A 31 16.13 -11.63 24.45
N ALA A 32 15.25 -10.74 24.88
CA ALA A 32 13.88 -11.10 25.17
C ALA A 32 13.30 -11.56 23.83
N TRP A 33 13.33 -12.87 23.59
CA TRP A 33 12.50 -13.52 22.57
C TRP A 33 11.09 -13.00 22.81
N HIS A 34 10.64 -12.11 21.93
CA HIS A 34 9.40 -11.39 22.07
C HIS A 34 8.26 -12.40 22.33
N LYS A 35 7.77 -12.46 23.57
CA LYS A 35 6.53 -13.17 23.89
C LYS A 35 5.40 -12.49 23.12
N GLY A 36 4.97 -13.11 22.01
CA GLY A 36 3.70 -12.77 21.34
C GLY A 36 3.71 -12.58 19.81
N SER A 37 4.53 -13.28 19.02
CA SER A 37 4.41 -13.26 17.55
C SER A 37 3.57 -14.45 17.06
N VAL A 38 2.39 -14.20 16.49
CA VAL A 38 1.61 -15.23 15.79
C VAL A 38 2.19 -15.38 14.38
N THR A 39 2.27 -16.61 13.87
CA THR A 39 2.57 -16.82 12.44
C THR A 39 1.28 -16.87 11.62
N ARG A 40 1.15 -15.98 10.65
CA ARG A 40 0.04 -15.89 9.70
C ARG A 40 0.43 -16.61 8.41
N TYR A 41 -0.45 -17.45 7.88
CA TYR A 41 -0.20 -18.19 6.63
C TYR A 41 -1.20 -17.77 5.56
N TYR A 42 -0.71 -17.54 4.34
CA TYR A 42 -1.48 -17.20 3.16
C TYR A 42 -1.04 -18.05 1.98
N ASP A 43 -2.00 -18.49 1.16
CA ASP A 43 -1.76 -19.19 -0.11
C ASP A 43 -2.25 -18.30 -1.27
N PHE A 44 -1.33 -17.98 -2.17
CA PHE A 44 -1.51 -17.10 -3.31
C PHE A 44 -1.32 -17.90 -4.60
N LYS A 45 -2.43 -18.22 -5.25
CA LYS A 45 -2.44 -18.85 -6.57
C LYS A 45 -2.50 -17.74 -7.62
N VAL A 46 -1.37 -17.46 -8.25
CA VAL A 46 -1.30 -16.50 -9.35
C VAL A 46 -1.87 -17.19 -10.58
N GLN A 47 -3.00 -16.70 -11.09
CA GLN A 47 -3.74 -17.37 -12.15
C GLN A 47 -4.49 -16.37 -13.03
N SER A 48 -4.82 -16.80 -14.24
CA SER A 48 -5.67 -16.03 -15.14
C SER A 48 -7.13 -16.03 -14.68
N ALA A 49 -7.80 -14.90 -14.79
CA ALA A 49 -9.23 -14.74 -14.54
C ALA A 49 -9.88 -13.87 -15.63
N SER A 50 -11.10 -14.21 -16.02
CA SER A 50 -11.88 -13.39 -16.94
C SER A 50 -12.59 -12.27 -16.20
N ILE A 51 -12.47 -11.04 -16.69
CA ILE A 51 -13.17 -9.87 -16.17
C ILE A 51 -13.87 -9.14 -17.31
N THR A 52 -15.08 -8.65 -17.07
CA THR A 52 -15.82 -7.84 -18.03
C THR A 52 -15.86 -6.40 -17.56
N LYS A 53 -15.21 -5.48 -18.27
CA LYS A 53 -15.20 -4.04 -18.03
C LYS A 53 -15.32 -3.30 -19.36
N LEU A 54 -15.88 -2.09 -19.37
CA LEU A 54 -16.02 -1.28 -20.59
C LEU A 54 -16.67 -2.04 -21.75
N CYS A 55 -17.69 -2.85 -21.43
CA CYS A 55 -18.43 -3.70 -22.36
C CYS A 55 -17.63 -4.84 -23.02
N LYS A 56 -16.40 -5.12 -22.56
CA LYS A 56 -15.53 -6.15 -23.13
C LYS A 56 -15.03 -7.11 -22.05
N THR A 57 -15.01 -8.39 -22.38
CA THR A 57 -14.38 -9.41 -21.54
C THR A 57 -12.92 -9.53 -21.95
N SER A 58 -12.02 -9.44 -20.96
CA SER A 58 -10.60 -9.72 -21.13
C SER A 58 -10.13 -10.70 -20.06
N THR A 59 -9.00 -11.36 -20.31
CA THR A 59 -8.34 -12.22 -19.33
C THR A 59 -7.21 -11.43 -18.68
N ILE A 60 -7.21 -11.37 -17.36
CA ILE A 60 -6.19 -10.69 -16.55
C ILE A 60 -5.52 -11.68 -15.61
N VAL A 61 -4.30 -11.36 -15.15
CA VAL A 61 -3.62 -12.13 -14.10
C VAL A 61 -4.07 -11.63 -12.74
N THR A 62 -4.41 -12.55 -11.84
CA THR A 62 -4.96 -12.26 -10.50
C THR A 62 -4.30 -13.15 -9.46
N VAL A 63 -4.54 -12.87 -8.18
CA VAL A 63 -4.27 -13.82 -7.09
C VAL A 63 -5.60 -14.41 -6.64
N ASN A 64 -5.69 -15.74 -6.62
CA ASN A 64 -6.87 -16.49 -6.19
C ASN A 64 -8.15 -16.15 -6.99
N GLY A 65 -8.01 -15.68 -8.24
CA GLY A 65 -9.14 -15.25 -9.06
C GLY A 65 -9.73 -13.90 -8.65
N MET A 66 -9.07 -13.15 -7.75
CA MET A 66 -9.58 -11.89 -7.20
C MET A 66 -8.88 -10.68 -7.82
N TYR A 67 -9.66 -9.66 -8.17
CA TYR A 67 -9.16 -8.34 -8.57
C TYR A 67 -9.98 -7.23 -7.88
N PRO A 68 -9.36 -6.43 -6.99
CA PRO A 68 -8.01 -6.60 -6.44
C PRO A 68 -7.84 -7.92 -5.66
N GLY A 69 -6.60 -8.32 -5.42
CA GLY A 69 -6.25 -9.54 -4.70
C GLY A 69 -6.63 -9.54 -3.22
N PRO A 70 -6.48 -10.68 -2.52
CA PRO A 70 -6.84 -10.81 -1.11
C PRO A 70 -6.03 -9.89 -0.20
N THR A 71 -6.65 -9.44 0.88
CA THR A 71 -5.97 -8.70 1.95
C THR A 71 -5.15 -9.64 2.84
N ILE A 72 -3.90 -9.27 3.08
CA ILE A 72 -3.10 -9.83 4.17
C ILE A 72 -3.42 -9.04 5.45
N TYR A 73 -3.87 -9.73 6.49
CA TYR A 73 -4.13 -9.16 7.81
C TYR A 73 -3.13 -9.70 8.82
N ALA A 74 -2.39 -8.81 9.45
CA ALA A 74 -1.44 -9.14 10.50
C ALA A 74 -1.54 -8.16 11.67
N ARG A 75 -0.87 -8.47 12.76
CA ARG A 75 -0.52 -7.49 13.80
C ARG A 75 0.95 -7.17 13.71
N GLU A 76 1.32 -6.03 14.26
CA GLU A 76 2.71 -5.71 14.55
C GLU A 76 3.42 -6.87 15.26
N ASP A 77 4.65 -7.13 14.84
CA ASP A 77 5.51 -8.24 15.26
C ASP A 77 5.03 -9.64 14.86
N ASP A 78 3.89 -9.81 14.17
CA ASP A 78 3.53 -11.11 13.59
C ASP A 78 4.56 -11.53 12.53
N THR A 79 4.77 -12.85 12.42
CA THR A 79 5.48 -13.44 11.27
C THR A 79 4.46 -13.76 10.19
N VAL A 80 4.71 -13.35 8.97
CA VAL A 80 3.83 -13.62 7.82
C VAL A 80 4.54 -14.57 6.88
N VAL A 81 3.83 -15.63 6.48
CA VAL A 81 4.26 -16.60 5.47
C VAL A 81 3.27 -16.56 4.31
N VAL A 82 3.76 -16.25 3.11
CA VAL A 82 2.96 -16.24 1.88
C VAL A 82 3.55 -17.26 0.92
N GLU A 83 2.79 -18.31 0.63
CA GLU A 83 3.15 -19.29 -0.40
C GLU A 83 2.54 -18.86 -1.73
N VAL A 84 3.40 -18.53 -2.70
CA VAL A 84 2.98 -18.04 -4.02
C VAL A 84 3.20 -19.16 -5.03
N SER A 85 2.13 -19.63 -5.66
CA SER A 85 2.16 -20.63 -6.73
C SER A 85 1.81 -19.98 -8.07
N ASN A 86 2.71 -20.07 -9.05
CA ASN A 86 2.52 -19.48 -10.37
C ASN A 86 1.84 -20.46 -11.33
N LEU A 87 0.56 -20.22 -11.62
CA LEU A 87 -0.24 -21.02 -12.56
C LEU A 87 -0.39 -20.33 -13.93
N THR A 88 0.38 -19.27 -14.18
CA THR A 88 0.36 -18.50 -15.43
C THR A 88 1.57 -18.83 -16.30
N PRO A 89 1.52 -18.54 -17.62
CA PRO A 89 2.69 -18.68 -18.48
C PRO A 89 3.73 -17.56 -18.26
N TYR A 90 3.42 -16.54 -17.45
CA TYR A 90 4.30 -15.40 -17.22
C TYR A 90 5.19 -15.65 -16.01
N ASN A 91 6.42 -15.13 -16.04
CA ASN A 91 7.25 -15.03 -14.85
C ASN A 91 6.59 -14.08 -13.83
N ILE A 92 6.57 -14.46 -12.56
CA ILE A 92 6.00 -13.64 -11.48
C ILE A 92 6.99 -13.46 -10.32
N SER A 93 6.89 -12.33 -9.63
CA SER A 93 7.44 -12.14 -8.29
C SER A 93 6.49 -11.24 -7.51
N ILE A 94 6.46 -11.34 -6.19
CA ILE A 94 5.56 -10.56 -5.32
C ILE A 94 6.40 -9.76 -4.35
N HIS A 95 6.18 -8.45 -4.29
CA HIS A 95 6.78 -7.55 -3.31
C HIS A 95 5.76 -7.12 -2.26
N LEU A 96 6.23 -7.00 -1.03
CA LEU A 96 5.47 -6.59 0.13
C LEU A 96 5.79 -5.13 0.41
N HIS A 97 5.15 -4.24 -0.35
CA HIS A 97 5.47 -2.81 -0.39
C HIS A 97 5.47 -2.17 1.00
N GLY A 98 6.57 -1.49 1.31
CA GLY A 98 6.79 -0.81 2.58
C GLY A 98 7.19 -1.73 3.74
N VAL A 99 7.13 -3.06 3.61
CA VAL A 99 7.67 -3.96 4.64
C VAL A 99 9.19 -3.77 4.71
N ARG A 100 9.72 -3.52 5.92
CA ARG A 100 11.13 -3.15 6.09
C ARG A 100 12.14 -4.26 5.79
N GLN A 101 11.68 -5.52 5.69
CA GLN A 101 12.49 -6.72 5.41
C GLN A 101 13.79 -6.83 6.24
N ARG A 102 13.72 -6.49 7.54
CA ARG A 102 14.88 -6.51 8.43
C ARG A 102 15.41 -7.95 8.57
N LEU A 103 16.62 -8.17 8.05
CA LEU A 103 17.28 -9.48 7.97
C LEU A 103 16.50 -10.52 7.17
N THR A 104 15.62 -10.09 6.25
CA THR A 104 14.81 -10.96 5.37
C THR A 104 14.77 -10.45 3.94
N CYS A 105 15.82 -9.76 3.48
CA CYS A 105 15.87 -9.10 2.16
C CYS A 105 15.68 -10.04 0.97
N TRP A 106 15.99 -11.34 1.09
CA TRP A 106 15.73 -12.33 0.05
C TRP A 106 14.23 -12.62 -0.17
N PHE A 107 13.35 -12.16 0.74
CA PHE A 107 11.90 -12.20 0.60
C PHE A 107 11.30 -10.85 0.19
N ASP A 108 12.12 -9.92 -0.29
CA ASP A 108 11.62 -8.61 -0.69
C ASP A 108 10.76 -8.66 -1.96
N GLY A 109 11.15 -9.45 -2.97
CA GLY A 109 10.33 -9.70 -4.15
C GLY A 109 10.74 -9.09 -5.49
N PRO A 110 11.52 -7.99 -5.59
CA PRO A 110 11.90 -7.43 -6.88
C PRO A 110 12.72 -8.43 -7.72
N ALA A 111 12.16 -8.83 -8.86
CA ALA A 111 12.80 -9.79 -9.75
C ALA A 111 14.12 -9.24 -10.28
N TYR A 112 15.15 -10.10 -10.30
CA TYR A 112 16.53 -9.78 -10.70
C TYR A 112 17.29 -8.84 -9.74
N ILE A 113 16.70 -8.45 -8.61
CA ILE A 113 17.38 -7.73 -7.53
C ILE A 113 17.58 -8.65 -6.33
N THR A 114 16.49 -9.15 -5.74
CA THR A 114 16.55 -10.01 -4.54
C THR A 114 16.24 -11.47 -4.82
N GLN A 115 15.67 -11.78 -5.98
CA GLN A 115 15.36 -13.14 -6.41
C GLN A 115 15.25 -13.27 -7.93
N CYS A 116 15.42 -14.50 -8.44
CA CYS A 116 14.91 -14.84 -9.77
C CYS A 116 13.37 -14.91 -9.76
N PRO A 117 12.70 -14.69 -10.90
CA PRO A 117 11.25 -14.84 -10.99
C PRO A 117 10.81 -16.28 -10.70
N ILE A 118 9.62 -16.41 -10.11
CA ILE A 118 8.92 -17.68 -9.97
C ILE A 118 8.39 -18.04 -11.36
N GLN A 119 8.94 -19.09 -11.97
CA GLN A 119 8.54 -19.51 -13.31
C GLN A 119 7.18 -20.19 -13.32
N ALA A 120 6.61 -20.37 -14.51
CA ALA A 120 5.36 -21.09 -14.70
C ALA A 120 5.41 -22.48 -14.04
N GLY A 121 4.39 -22.83 -13.27
CA GLY A 121 4.29 -24.09 -12.52
C GLY A 121 5.13 -24.18 -11.25
N GLN A 122 5.93 -23.16 -10.91
CA GLN A 122 6.74 -23.13 -9.70
C GLN A 122 6.05 -22.38 -8.56
N SER A 123 6.55 -22.63 -7.34
CA SER A 123 6.10 -21.93 -6.14
C SER A 123 7.28 -21.39 -5.34
N PHE A 124 7.05 -20.30 -4.60
CA PHE A 124 8.03 -19.73 -3.68
C PHE A 124 7.34 -19.25 -2.40
N LYS A 125 8.01 -19.45 -1.27
CA LYS A 125 7.47 -19.15 0.06
C LYS A 125 8.18 -17.95 0.66
N TYR A 126 7.49 -16.82 0.73
CA TYR A 126 7.95 -15.61 1.42
C TYR A 126 7.75 -15.78 2.92
N ARG A 127 8.73 -15.38 3.74
CA ARG A 127 8.62 -15.43 5.22
C ARG A 127 9.32 -14.25 5.88
N PHE A 128 8.56 -13.34 6.48
CA PHE A 128 9.13 -12.14 7.11
C PHE A 128 8.39 -11.79 8.40
N THR A 129 9.02 -10.98 9.26
CA THR A 129 8.43 -10.51 10.51
C THR A 129 8.18 -9.00 10.43
N LEU A 130 6.99 -8.57 10.83
CA LEU A 130 6.57 -7.17 10.81
C LEU A 130 7.08 -6.40 12.04
N LEU A 131 8.40 -6.39 12.20
CA LEU A 131 9.07 -5.88 13.40
C LEU A 131 8.82 -4.38 13.60
N ASN A 132 8.17 -4.03 14.72
CA ASN A 132 7.81 -2.65 15.07
C ASN A 132 7.17 -1.88 13.90
N GLN A 133 6.32 -2.56 13.14
CA GLN A 133 5.68 -2.01 11.95
C GLN A 133 4.17 -2.26 12.04
N ARG A 134 3.38 -1.25 11.69
CA ARG A 134 1.92 -1.28 11.71
C ARG A 134 1.35 -0.35 10.63
N GLY A 135 0.03 -0.31 10.50
CA GLY A 135 -0.66 0.57 9.57
C GLY A 135 -1.10 -0.10 8.27
N THR A 136 -1.27 0.71 7.23
CA THR A 136 -1.72 0.28 5.90
C THR A 136 -0.55 0.27 4.94
N LEU A 137 -0.31 -0.90 4.36
CA LEU A 137 0.61 -1.16 3.27
C LEU A 137 -0.13 -1.94 2.18
N PHE A 138 0.61 -2.45 1.19
CA PHE A 138 0.04 -3.33 0.19
C PHE A 138 1.10 -4.28 -0.37
N TRP A 139 0.67 -5.30 -1.09
CA TRP A 139 1.54 -6.19 -1.84
C TRP A 139 1.21 -6.08 -3.32
N HIS A 140 2.19 -6.34 -4.17
CA HIS A 140 1.99 -6.31 -5.62
C HIS A 140 3.00 -7.16 -6.37
N ALA A 141 2.70 -7.51 -7.62
CA ALA A 141 3.70 -8.10 -8.49
C ALA A 141 4.89 -7.14 -8.68
N HIS A 142 6.12 -7.66 -8.63
CA HIS A 142 7.33 -6.84 -8.79
C HIS A 142 8.20 -7.30 -9.95
N ILE A 143 7.51 -7.63 -11.03
CA ILE A 143 8.06 -7.91 -12.35
C ILE A 143 7.07 -7.40 -13.40
N SER A 144 7.58 -6.72 -14.42
CA SER A 144 6.77 -6.17 -15.51
C SER A 144 5.63 -5.27 -15.00
N TRP A 145 4.58 -5.07 -15.81
CA TRP A 145 3.40 -4.28 -15.49
C TRP A 145 2.28 -5.11 -14.84
N LEU A 146 2.57 -6.34 -14.40
CA LEU A 146 1.57 -7.25 -13.81
C LEU A 146 0.91 -6.68 -12.55
N ARG A 147 1.57 -5.73 -11.85
CA ARG A 147 0.95 -5.04 -10.71
C ARG A 147 -0.31 -4.26 -11.05
N ALA A 148 -0.63 -4.06 -12.33
CA ALA A 148 -1.90 -3.47 -12.75
C ALA A 148 -3.10 -4.29 -12.26
N THR A 149 -2.95 -5.62 -12.17
CA THR A 149 -4.02 -6.53 -11.75
C THR A 149 -3.61 -7.48 -10.63
N VAL A 150 -2.31 -7.64 -10.38
CA VAL A 150 -1.73 -8.46 -9.32
C VAL A 150 -1.27 -7.55 -8.18
N HIS A 151 -2.22 -7.14 -7.35
CA HIS A 151 -1.97 -6.35 -6.14
C HIS A 151 -3.07 -6.57 -5.11
N GLY A 152 -2.80 -6.31 -3.84
CA GLY A 152 -3.81 -6.34 -2.79
C GLY A 152 -3.32 -5.75 -1.47
N PRO A 153 -4.21 -5.51 -0.49
CA PRO A 153 -3.84 -4.79 0.72
C PRO A 153 -2.99 -5.62 1.68
N LEU A 154 -2.17 -4.94 2.48
CA LEU A 154 -1.47 -5.48 3.64
C LEU A 154 -1.81 -4.59 4.85
N ILE A 155 -2.69 -5.07 5.71
CA ILE A 155 -3.17 -4.32 6.88
C ILE A 155 -2.52 -4.89 8.14
N ILE A 156 -1.78 -4.04 8.84
CA ILE A 156 -1.02 -4.41 10.02
C ILE A 156 -1.60 -3.67 11.21
N TYR A 157 -2.40 -4.36 12.01
CA TYR A 157 -2.98 -3.77 13.20
C TYR A 157 -1.93 -3.50 14.28
N PRO A 158 -2.17 -2.56 15.20
CA PRO A 158 -1.35 -2.42 16.40
C PRO A 158 -1.17 -3.74 17.14
N LYS A 159 -0.04 -3.87 17.82
CA LYS A 159 0.24 -4.98 18.74
C LYS A 159 -0.92 -5.20 19.72
N GLN A 160 -1.14 -6.46 20.09
CA GLN A 160 -2.20 -6.83 21.03
C GLN A 160 -2.07 -6.01 22.33
N GLY A 161 -3.18 -5.41 22.77
CA GLY A 161 -3.22 -4.57 23.98
C GLY A 161 -2.80 -3.10 23.75
N VAL A 162 -2.41 -2.74 22.52
CA VAL A 162 -2.03 -1.37 22.16
C VAL A 162 -3.11 -0.79 21.22
N GLY A 163 -3.84 0.25 21.65
CA GLY A 163 -4.92 0.86 20.85
C GLY A 163 -4.43 2.03 20.00
N TYR A 164 -5.12 2.41 18.91
CA TYR A 164 -4.70 3.52 18.05
C TYR A 164 -4.38 4.83 18.82
N PRO A 165 -3.49 5.70 18.31
CA PRO A 165 -3.21 7.02 18.90
C PRO A 165 -4.34 8.05 18.66
N PHE A 166 -5.48 7.59 18.13
CA PHE A 166 -6.69 8.35 17.86
C PHE A 166 -7.91 7.54 18.30
N GLN A 167 -9.08 8.19 18.38
CA GLN A 167 -10.32 7.52 18.76
C GLN A 167 -10.65 6.37 17.79
N PRO A 168 -10.86 5.14 18.29
CA PRO A 168 -11.16 4.00 17.43
C PRO A 168 -12.38 4.27 16.54
N PRO A 169 -12.28 3.97 15.22
CA PRO A 169 -13.42 4.07 14.32
C PRO A 169 -14.46 2.98 14.64
N VAL A 170 -15.71 3.17 14.21
CA VAL A 170 -16.71 2.09 14.32
C VAL A 170 -16.47 0.98 13.32
N GLU A 171 -15.96 1.34 12.14
CA GLU A 171 -15.65 0.43 11.03
C GLU A 171 -14.45 0.98 10.22
N GLU A 172 -13.76 0.07 9.53
CA GLU A 172 -12.63 0.39 8.65
C GLU A 172 -12.93 -0.08 7.23
N HIS A 173 -12.57 0.72 6.22
CA HIS A 173 -12.74 0.36 4.82
C HIS A 173 -11.44 0.57 4.04
N VAL A 174 -11.01 -0.46 3.32
CA VAL A 174 -9.87 -0.36 2.41
C VAL A 174 -10.34 0.12 1.04
N ILE A 175 -9.67 1.14 0.50
CA ILE A 175 -9.96 1.73 -0.80
C ILE A 175 -8.67 1.69 -1.63
N ILE A 176 -8.66 0.88 -2.67
CA ILE A 176 -7.56 0.77 -3.61
C ILE A 176 -7.88 1.62 -4.83
N LEU A 177 -7.05 2.62 -5.09
CA LEU A 177 -7.05 3.41 -6.32
C LEU A 177 -6.22 2.64 -7.35
N GLY A 178 -6.80 2.36 -8.51
CA GLY A 178 -6.13 1.57 -9.53
C GLY A 178 -6.41 2.04 -10.95
N GLU A 179 -5.62 1.52 -11.89
CA GLU A 179 -5.77 1.76 -13.32
C GLU A 179 -6.13 0.45 -14.03
N TYR A 180 -6.97 0.54 -15.04
CA TYR A 180 -7.38 -0.60 -15.86
C TYR A 180 -7.13 -0.32 -17.35
N TRP A 181 -6.54 -1.30 -18.02
CA TRP A 181 -6.39 -1.36 -19.46
C TRP A 181 -7.24 -2.52 -20.00
N LEU A 182 -7.91 -2.27 -21.13
CA LEU A 182 -8.59 -3.32 -21.90
C LEU A 182 -7.59 -4.27 -22.57
N ARG A 183 -6.42 -3.75 -22.90
CA ARG A 183 -5.33 -4.52 -23.52
C ARG A 183 -4.60 -5.33 -22.47
N ASP A 184 -4.03 -6.45 -22.90
CA ASP A 184 -3.09 -7.21 -22.09
C ASP A 184 -1.89 -6.33 -21.71
N VAL A 185 -1.64 -6.18 -20.41
CA VAL A 185 -0.61 -5.29 -19.87
C VAL A 185 0.80 -5.78 -20.18
N GLN A 186 1.00 -7.09 -20.39
CA GLN A 186 2.29 -7.63 -20.83
C GLN A 186 2.58 -7.24 -22.28
N GLY A 187 1.60 -7.43 -23.17
CA GLY A 187 1.70 -6.98 -24.56
C GLY A 187 1.88 -5.47 -24.68
N LEU A 188 1.21 -4.70 -23.82
CA LEU A 188 1.37 -3.25 -23.75
C LEU A 188 2.78 -2.84 -23.35
N GLU A 189 3.34 -3.43 -22.29
CA GLU A 189 4.72 -3.18 -21.88
C GLU A 189 5.70 -3.55 -23.00
N ARG A 190 5.51 -4.70 -23.65
CA ARG A 190 6.37 -5.14 -24.76
C ARG A 190 6.36 -4.11 -25.90
N HIS A 191 5.18 -3.68 -26.33
CA HIS A 191 5.04 -2.69 -27.38
C HIS A 191 5.70 -1.34 -27.02
N VAL A 192 5.57 -0.91 -25.76
CA VAL A 192 6.21 0.32 -25.26
C VAL A 192 7.73 0.19 -25.28
N LYS A 193 8.28 -0.97 -24.89
CA LYS A 193 9.72 -1.24 -24.97
C LYS A 193 10.25 -1.29 -26.40
N GLU A 194 9.51 -1.93 -27.32
CA GLU A 194 9.88 -2.07 -28.74
C GLU A 194 9.82 -0.74 -29.49
N SER A 195 8.76 0.04 -29.26
CA SER A 195 8.60 1.36 -29.89
C SER A 195 9.48 2.45 -29.29
N GLY A 196 9.92 2.27 -28.03
CA GLY A 196 10.60 3.29 -27.24
C GLY A 196 9.70 4.46 -26.81
N GLY A 197 8.42 4.47 -27.19
CA GLY A 197 7.48 5.53 -26.81
C GLY A 197 7.13 5.53 -25.32
N GLY A 198 6.38 6.54 -24.89
CA GLY A 198 5.82 6.58 -23.53
C GLY A 198 4.67 5.58 -23.33
N PRO A 199 4.39 5.18 -22.07
CA PRO A 199 3.22 4.36 -21.78
C PRO A 199 1.93 5.10 -22.17
N PRO A 200 0.94 4.43 -22.79
CA PRO A 200 -0.35 5.06 -23.04
C PRO A 200 -1.13 5.22 -21.73
N GLY A 201 -2.04 6.19 -21.71
CA GLY A 201 -3.01 6.33 -20.62
C GLY A 201 -3.86 5.06 -20.44
N SER A 202 -4.37 4.87 -19.22
CA SER A 202 -5.33 3.82 -18.90
C SER A 202 -6.68 4.03 -19.58
N ASP A 203 -7.44 2.95 -19.76
CA ASP A 203 -8.80 3.01 -20.31
C ASP A 203 -9.83 3.41 -19.24
N ALA A 204 -9.55 3.11 -17.98
CA ALA A 204 -10.36 3.52 -16.84
C ALA A 204 -9.56 3.61 -15.53
N TYR A 205 -10.01 4.49 -14.63
CA TYR A 205 -9.63 4.46 -13.21
C TYR A 205 -10.62 3.62 -12.41
N THR A 206 -10.14 3.05 -11.31
CA THR A 206 -10.94 2.14 -10.49
C THR A 206 -10.82 2.43 -9.00
N LEU A 207 -11.93 2.25 -8.28
CA LEU A 207 -11.97 2.15 -6.83
C LEU A 207 -12.28 0.69 -6.47
N ASN A 208 -11.35 0.00 -5.84
CA ASN A 208 -11.44 -1.44 -5.54
C ASN A 208 -11.79 -2.28 -6.79
N GLY A 209 -11.19 -1.96 -7.94
CA GLY A 209 -11.43 -2.66 -9.21
C GLY A 209 -12.77 -2.34 -9.89
N LEU A 210 -13.59 -1.45 -9.32
CA LEU A 210 -14.87 -1.00 -9.87
C LEU A 210 -14.70 0.37 -10.54
N LEU A 211 -15.26 0.55 -11.73
CA LEU A 211 -14.98 1.71 -12.61
C LEU A 211 -15.82 2.94 -12.24
N GLY A 212 -16.94 2.73 -11.56
CA GLY A 212 -17.89 3.79 -11.27
C GLY A 212 -18.77 4.15 -12.47
N PRO A 213 -19.79 5.01 -12.23
CA PRO A 213 -20.93 5.18 -13.11
C PRO A 213 -20.67 6.00 -14.38
N LEU A 214 -19.52 6.68 -14.47
CA LEU A 214 -19.17 7.53 -15.63
C LEU A 214 -18.38 6.80 -16.73
N HIS A 215 -18.09 5.51 -16.54
CA HIS A 215 -17.48 4.66 -17.54
C HIS A 215 -18.55 3.86 -18.30
N ASN A 216 -18.28 3.55 -19.57
CA ASN A 216 -19.20 2.79 -20.41
C ASN A 216 -19.45 1.40 -19.79
N CYS A 217 -20.71 0.96 -19.78
CA CYS A 217 -21.12 -0.32 -19.19
C CYS A 217 -20.74 -0.50 -17.70
N SER A 218 -20.62 0.59 -16.93
CA SER A 218 -20.21 0.56 -15.52
C SER A 218 -21.19 1.23 -14.56
N ARG A 219 -22.45 1.43 -14.99
CA ARG A 219 -23.48 2.13 -14.18
C ARG A 219 -23.66 1.52 -12.79
N ASP A 220 -23.67 0.19 -12.70
CA ASP A 220 -23.85 -0.56 -11.45
C ASP A 220 -22.51 -1.12 -10.90
N ASP A 221 -21.39 -0.85 -11.60
CA ASP A 221 -20.04 -1.27 -11.24
C ASP A 221 -19.41 -0.24 -10.30
N ILE A 222 -19.98 -0.08 -9.11
CA ILE A 222 -19.69 1.03 -8.19
C ILE A 222 -19.39 0.58 -6.77
N TYR A 223 -18.23 0.98 -6.25
CA TYR A 223 -17.88 0.71 -4.85
C TYR A 223 -18.72 1.59 -3.91
N THR A 224 -19.41 0.96 -2.94
CA THR A 224 -20.29 1.66 -2.01
C THR A 224 -19.91 1.36 -0.56
N ILE A 225 -19.74 2.41 0.25
CA ILE A 225 -19.59 2.33 1.71
C ILE A 225 -20.90 2.82 2.34
N ASN A 226 -21.47 2.03 3.25
CA ASN A 226 -22.65 2.45 4.01
C ASN A 226 -22.21 3.02 5.37
N VAL A 227 -22.67 4.22 5.70
CA VAL A 227 -22.33 4.90 6.96
C VAL A 227 -23.57 5.25 7.76
N THR A 228 -23.45 5.20 9.08
CA THR A 228 -24.47 5.66 10.02
C THR A 228 -24.15 7.07 10.46
N LYS A 229 -25.14 7.97 10.34
CA LYS A 229 -24.98 9.38 10.72
C LYS A 229 -24.42 9.52 12.14
N GLY A 230 -23.44 10.40 12.31
CA GLY A 230 -22.78 10.72 13.57
C GLY A 230 -21.62 9.78 13.97
N LYS A 231 -21.37 8.70 13.22
CA LYS A 231 -20.26 7.77 13.50
C LYS A 231 -18.97 8.15 12.77
N ASN A 232 -17.83 7.67 13.27
CA ASN A 232 -16.51 7.88 12.69
C ASN A 232 -16.01 6.60 12.02
N TYR A 233 -15.47 6.72 10.81
CA TYR A 233 -14.97 5.61 10.00
C TYR A 233 -13.51 5.85 9.66
N LEU A 234 -12.73 4.77 9.53
CA LEU A 234 -11.36 4.84 9.02
C LEU A 234 -11.33 4.37 7.57
N LEU A 235 -10.91 5.23 6.67
CA LEU A 235 -10.64 4.84 5.28
C LEU A 235 -9.14 4.60 5.14
N ARG A 236 -8.76 3.45 4.60
CA ARG A 236 -7.38 3.04 4.33
C ARG A 236 -7.16 3.11 2.81
N ILE A 237 -6.64 4.22 2.33
CA ILE A 237 -6.47 4.50 0.90
C ILE A 237 -5.10 4.03 0.45
N ILE A 238 -5.06 3.27 -0.64
CA ILE A 238 -3.84 2.76 -1.27
C ILE A 238 -3.85 3.22 -2.72
N ASN A 239 -2.80 3.89 -3.20
CA ASN A 239 -2.64 4.14 -4.63
C ASN A 239 -1.82 3.01 -5.28
N ALA A 240 -2.52 2.04 -5.87
CA ALA A 240 -1.94 0.92 -6.62
C ALA A 240 -1.90 1.18 -8.15
N ALA A 241 -2.16 2.41 -8.60
CA ALA A 241 -2.04 2.80 -10.01
C ALA A 241 -0.62 2.57 -10.55
N LEU A 242 -0.48 2.46 -11.87
CA LEU A 242 0.84 2.24 -12.49
C LEU A 242 1.59 3.55 -12.69
N ASN A 243 0.95 4.53 -13.32
CA ASN A 243 1.65 5.66 -13.91
C ASN A 243 1.18 7.02 -13.38
N MET A 244 0.00 7.06 -12.76
CA MET A 244 -0.71 8.32 -12.47
C MET A 244 -0.80 8.61 -10.97
N GLU A 245 -0.53 9.86 -10.62
CA GLU A 245 -0.85 10.41 -9.31
C GLU A 245 -2.32 10.84 -9.27
N HIS A 246 -2.96 10.74 -8.11
CA HIS A 246 -4.40 10.96 -7.99
C HIS A 246 -4.76 11.82 -6.79
N PHE A 247 -5.72 12.71 -7.03
CA PHE A 247 -6.55 13.27 -5.99
C PHE A 247 -7.60 12.24 -5.56
N PHE A 248 -7.78 12.09 -4.24
CA PHE A 248 -8.91 11.36 -3.67
C PHE A 248 -9.74 12.28 -2.77
N MET A 249 -11.06 12.18 -2.85
CA MET A 249 -11.96 13.03 -2.06
C MET A 249 -13.33 12.43 -1.86
N VAL A 250 -14.04 12.95 -0.85
CA VAL A 250 -15.42 12.56 -0.54
C VAL A 250 -16.28 13.82 -0.45
N ALA A 251 -17.32 13.89 -1.27
CA ALA A 251 -18.15 15.09 -1.41
C ALA A 251 -18.71 15.56 -0.06
N ASN A 252 -18.54 16.85 0.26
CA ASN A 252 -18.94 17.48 1.53
C ASN A 252 -18.33 16.89 2.82
N HIS A 253 -17.30 16.04 2.74
CA HIS A 253 -16.67 15.50 3.95
C HIS A 253 -15.24 16.01 4.08
N THR A 254 -14.90 16.40 5.31
CA THR A 254 -13.50 16.64 5.69
C THR A 254 -12.88 15.32 6.14
N MET A 255 -11.69 15.04 5.65
CA MET A 255 -10.86 13.90 6.04
C MET A 255 -9.80 14.35 7.03
N THR A 256 -9.62 13.62 8.13
CA THR A 256 -8.50 13.84 9.05
C THR A 256 -7.44 12.79 8.78
N VAL A 257 -6.31 13.18 8.21
CA VAL A 257 -5.16 12.29 7.96
C VAL A 257 -4.53 11.91 9.28
N VAL A 258 -4.30 10.61 9.51
CA VAL A 258 -3.74 10.08 10.76
C VAL A 258 -2.55 9.13 10.55
N GLU A 259 -2.33 8.66 9.33
CA GLU A 259 -1.26 7.73 8.99
C GLU A 259 -0.89 7.88 7.51
N THR A 260 0.38 7.67 7.18
CA THR A 260 0.86 7.48 5.81
C THR A 260 1.96 6.42 5.80
N ASP A 261 1.94 5.51 4.83
CA ASP A 261 2.96 4.47 4.60
C ASP A 261 3.33 3.63 5.83
N GLY A 262 2.34 3.34 6.70
CA GLY A 262 2.54 2.57 7.92
C GLY A 262 3.12 3.37 9.11
N GLU A 263 3.13 4.70 9.01
CA GLU A 263 3.61 5.59 10.07
C GLU A 263 2.54 6.62 10.45
N TYR A 264 2.31 6.80 11.75
CA TYR A 264 1.33 7.78 12.21
C TYR A 264 1.79 9.21 11.96
N THR A 265 0.86 10.05 11.52
CA THR A 265 1.10 11.48 11.29
C THR A 265 0.61 12.31 12.46
N LYS A 266 1.10 13.56 12.58
CA LYS A 266 0.40 14.59 13.34
C LYS A 266 -0.92 14.85 12.61
N PRO A 267 -2.08 14.64 13.25
CA PRO A 267 -3.34 14.73 12.53
C PRO A 267 -3.58 16.11 11.93
N PHE A 268 -4.01 16.14 10.66
CA PHE A 268 -4.41 17.35 9.97
C PHE A 268 -5.66 17.10 9.13
N LYS A 269 -6.42 18.18 8.88
CA LYS A 269 -7.70 18.11 8.16
C LYS A 269 -7.53 18.58 6.74
N THR A 270 -8.18 17.90 5.81
CA THR A 270 -8.18 18.25 4.39
C THR A 270 -9.49 17.81 3.72
N THR A 271 -9.83 18.41 2.59
CA THR A 271 -10.96 18.01 1.74
C THR A 271 -10.56 17.07 0.61
N PHE A 272 -9.25 16.95 0.34
CA PHE A 272 -8.69 16.03 -0.64
C PHE A 272 -7.37 15.43 -0.15
N LEU A 273 -7.05 14.25 -0.65
CA LEU A 273 -5.75 13.62 -0.53
C LEU A 273 -5.03 13.72 -1.86
N MET A 274 -3.72 13.87 -1.83
CA MET A 274 -2.86 13.66 -2.99
C MET A 274 -2.04 12.40 -2.75
N LEU A 275 -2.14 11.42 -3.65
CA LEU A 275 -1.42 10.15 -3.54
C LEU A 275 -0.65 9.86 -4.83
N THR A 276 0.64 9.56 -4.70
CA THR A 276 1.44 8.99 -5.78
C THR A 276 1.35 7.46 -5.77
N PRO A 277 1.57 6.76 -6.90
CA PRO A 277 1.69 5.30 -6.91
C PRO A 277 2.65 4.79 -5.84
N GLY A 278 2.19 3.83 -5.03
CA GLY A 278 2.92 3.28 -3.89
C GLY A 278 2.50 3.84 -2.53
N GLN A 279 2.00 5.08 -2.48
CA GLN A 279 1.63 5.69 -1.20
C GLN A 279 0.32 5.13 -0.64
N THR A 280 0.27 5.09 0.68
CA THR A 280 -0.94 4.82 1.46
C THR A 280 -1.24 5.97 2.41
N TYR A 281 -2.52 6.17 2.68
CA TYR A 281 -3.00 7.11 3.69
C TYR A 281 -4.15 6.50 4.46
N ASN A 282 -4.14 6.64 5.79
CA ASN A 282 -5.33 6.41 6.60
C ASN A 282 -5.94 7.73 7.01
N VAL A 283 -7.26 7.83 6.81
CA VAL A 283 -8.02 9.03 7.16
C VAL A 283 -9.27 8.69 7.96
N LEU A 284 -9.54 9.51 8.96
CA LEU A 284 -10.80 9.48 9.69
C LEU A 284 -11.81 10.37 8.97
N ILE A 285 -13.01 9.84 8.76
CA ILE A 285 -14.16 10.57 8.24
C ILE A 285 -15.32 10.47 9.24
N LYS A 286 -15.93 11.61 9.54
CA LYS A 286 -17.15 11.67 10.36
C LYS A 286 -18.36 11.70 9.43
N ALA A 287 -19.33 10.82 9.66
CA ALA A 287 -20.57 10.80 8.90
C ALA A 287 -21.54 11.90 9.41
N ASP A 288 -21.18 13.17 9.26
CA ASP A 288 -21.92 14.31 9.83
C ASP A 288 -22.88 15.02 8.87
N GLN A 289 -22.96 14.57 7.61
CA GLN A 289 -23.82 15.18 6.59
C GLN A 289 -25.28 14.73 6.71
N SER A 290 -26.17 15.34 5.90
CA SER A 290 -27.56 14.89 5.74
C SER A 290 -27.62 13.47 5.19
N ILE A 291 -28.69 12.73 5.53
CA ILE A 291 -28.93 11.41 4.93
C ILE A 291 -29.03 11.58 3.41
N GLY A 292 -28.24 10.82 2.67
CA GLY A 292 -28.09 10.96 1.22
C GLY A 292 -26.93 10.11 0.70
N LYS A 293 -26.55 10.36 -0.55
CA LYS A 293 -25.38 9.74 -1.20
C LYS A 293 -24.37 10.83 -1.56
N TYR A 294 -23.11 10.52 -1.34
CA TYR A 294 -21.99 11.41 -1.60
C TYR A 294 -20.97 10.65 -2.43
N PHE A 295 -20.48 11.26 -3.51
CA PHE A 295 -19.45 10.61 -4.31
C PHE A 295 -18.12 10.60 -3.56
N MET A 296 -17.44 9.46 -3.61
CA MET A 296 -15.99 9.37 -3.44
C MET A 296 -15.38 9.44 -4.82
N ALA A 297 -14.38 10.29 -5.05
CA ALA A 297 -13.80 10.52 -6.37
C ALA A 297 -12.30 10.23 -6.39
N MET A 298 -11.85 9.59 -7.46
CA MET A 298 -10.46 9.44 -7.85
C MET A 298 -10.24 10.22 -9.15
N ALA A 299 -9.49 11.32 -9.07
CA ALA A 299 -9.24 12.23 -10.19
C ALA A 299 -7.72 12.32 -10.47
N PRO A 300 -7.29 12.40 -11.74
CA PRO A 300 -5.88 12.44 -12.08
C PRO A 300 -5.23 13.77 -11.72
N TYR A 301 -3.93 13.74 -11.42
CA TYR A 301 -3.03 14.89 -11.44
C TYR A 301 -2.00 14.72 -12.56
N MET A 302 -1.85 15.73 -13.42
CA MET A 302 -0.93 15.75 -14.55
C MET A 302 -0.42 17.18 -14.78
N PRO A 303 0.76 17.54 -14.21
CA PRO A 303 1.37 18.85 -14.42
C PRO A 303 2.14 18.93 -15.75
N ALA A 304 2.52 17.79 -16.34
CA ALA A 304 3.25 17.74 -17.59
C ALA A 304 2.39 18.20 -18.77
N LYS A 305 2.95 19.09 -19.60
CA LYS A 305 2.29 19.54 -20.83
C LYS A 305 2.44 18.48 -21.92
N ASN A 306 1.36 18.25 -22.68
CA ASN A 306 1.31 17.34 -23.83
C ASN A 306 1.57 15.85 -23.53
N ALA A 307 1.58 15.44 -22.26
CA ALA A 307 1.63 14.03 -21.89
C ALA A 307 0.22 13.39 -22.04
N PRO A 308 0.09 12.21 -22.67
CA PRO A 308 -1.19 11.53 -22.78
C PRO A 308 -1.61 10.94 -21.43
N PHE A 309 -2.86 11.14 -21.02
CA PHE A 309 -3.43 10.54 -19.82
C PHE A 309 -4.96 10.44 -19.92
N LEU A 310 -5.56 9.63 -19.04
CA LEU A 310 -7.01 9.53 -18.92
C LEU A 310 -7.57 10.74 -18.16
N LYS A 311 -8.37 11.58 -18.82
CA LYS A 311 -8.97 12.78 -18.20
C LYS A 311 -10.22 12.50 -17.37
N LYS A 312 -10.70 11.25 -17.33
CA LYS A 312 -11.95 10.89 -16.63
C LYS A 312 -11.70 10.70 -15.14
N THR A 313 -12.71 10.99 -14.34
CA THR A 313 -12.74 10.69 -12.89
C THR A 313 -13.48 9.37 -12.66
N SER A 314 -12.99 8.55 -11.74
CA SER A 314 -13.72 7.37 -11.25
C SER A 314 -14.43 7.70 -9.93
N TYR A 315 -15.62 7.12 -9.73
CA TYR A 315 -16.45 7.42 -8.59
C TYR A 315 -16.95 6.18 -7.85
N GLY A 316 -16.97 6.27 -6.52
CA GLY A 316 -17.65 5.37 -5.60
C GLY A 316 -18.70 6.15 -4.79
N ILE A 317 -19.46 5.48 -3.93
CA ILE A 317 -20.52 6.12 -3.13
C ILE A 317 -20.28 5.93 -1.63
N LEU A 318 -20.27 7.03 -0.89
CA LEU A 318 -20.53 7.04 0.54
C LEU A 318 -22.04 7.24 0.75
N ARG A 319 -22.73 6.20 1.21
CA ARG A 319 -24.18 6.19 1.39
C ARG A 319 -24.52 6.25 2.88
N TYR A 320 -25.32 7.23 3.26
CA TYR A 320 -25.86 7.27 4.60
C TYR A 320 -27.00 6.26 4.72
N ALA A 321 -26.80 5.24 5.55
CA ALA A 321 -27.86 4.32 5.92
C ALA A 321 -28.95 5.11 6.66
N SER A 322 -30.19 5.00 6.20
CA SER A 322 -31.31 5.47 7.00
C SER A 322 -31.40 4.57 8.23
N PRO A 323 -31.62 5.12 9.45
CA PRO A 323 -32.12 4.30 10.54
C PRO A 323 -33.34 3.57 10.00
N THR A 324 -33.37 2.24 10.11
CA THR A 324 -34.56 1.46 9.83
C THR A 324 -35.68 2.04 10.68
N VAL A 325 -36.57 2.80 10.06
CA VAL A 325 -37.84 3.15 10.68
C VAL A 325 -38.52 1.81 10.88
N LYS A 326 -38.60 1.35 12.14
CA LYS A 326 -39.57 0.32 12.51
C LYS A 326 -40.90 0.88 12.01
N VAL A 327 -41.45 0.26 10.98
CA VAL A 327 -42.72 0.69 10.41
C VAL A 327 -43.77 0.37 11.46
N ASP A 328 -44.05 1.34 12.34
CA ASP A 328 -45.32 1.37 13.03
C ASP A 328 -46.38 1.41 11.94
N LYS A 329 -47.22 0.38 11.90
CA LYS A 329 -48.28 0.16 10.91
C LYS A 329 -49.35 1.25 10.88
N LEU A 330 -49.14 2.41 11.50
CA LEU A 330 -50.14 3.46 11.66
C LEU A 330 -49.63 4.91 11.57
N ALA A 331 -48.47 5.18 10.95
CA ALA A 331 -48.00 6.58 10.77
C ALA A 331 -47.88 6.96 9.28
N ARG A 332 -48.59 8.05 8.92
CA ARG A 332 -48.66 8.65 7.58
C ARG A 332 -47.27 8.82 6.95
N LYS A 333 -47.17 8.45 5.66
CA LYS A 333 -46.02 8.62 4.79
C LYS A 333 -45.45 10.05 4.84
N SER A 334 -44.44 10.28 5.68
CA SER A 334 -43.50 11.38 5.51
C SER A 334 -42.55 10.98 4.38
N HIS A 335 -42.88 11.35 3.14
CA HIS A 335 -41.94 11.30 2.02
C HIS A 335 -40.87 12.38 2.21
N VAL A 336 -39.85 12.06 3.00
CA VAL A 336 -38.58 12.79 2.91
C VAL A 336 -38.04 12.50 1.51
N LYS A 337 -38.12 13.48 0.60
CA LYS A 337 -37.44 13.46 -0.69
C LYS A 337 -35.94 13.53 -0.42
N THR A 338 -35.34 12.42 -0.02
CA THR A 338 -33.89 12.29 -0.02
C THR A 338 -33.46 12.30 -1.48
N SER A 339 -32.70 13.31 -1.90
CA SER A 339 -32.12 13.33 -3.25
C SER A 339 -31.32 12.03 -3.43
N MET A 340 -31.75 11.20 -4.37
CA MET A 340 -31.14 9.90 -4.66
C MET A 340 -29.90 10.02 -5.55
N THR A 341 -29.67 11.22 -6.11
CA THR A 341 -28.51 11.58 -6.91
C THR A 341 -27.33 11.86 -5.98
N PRO A 342 -26.19 11.18 -6.15
CA PRO A 342 -25.02 11.45 -5.32
C PRO A 342 -24.48 12.86 -5.54
N LEU A 343 -24.07 13.52 -4.46
CA LEU A 343 -23.42 14.83 -4.53
C LEU A 343 -21.98 14.69 -5.04
N GLU A 344 -21.56 15.56 -5.96
CA GLU A 344 -20.19 15.62 -6.48
C GLU A 344 -19.25 16.43 -5.57
N PRO A 345 -17.97 16.04 -5.45
CA PRO A 345 -16.98 16.81 -4.72
C PRO A 345 -16.40 17.93 -5.59
N ILE A 346 -15.80 18.95 -4.95
CA ILE A 346 -15.03 19.99 -5.64
C ILE A 346 -13.65 19.43 -5.98
N ILE A 347 -13.38 19.12 -7.24
CA ILE A 347 -12.12 18.53 -7.69
C ILE A 347 -11.10 19.64 -8.02
N PRO A 348 -9.85 19.59 -7.51
CA PRO A 348 -8.79 20.51 -7.93
C PRO A 348 -8.54 20.42 -9.43
N ASN A 349 -7.98 21.48 -10.01
CA ASN A 349 -7.56 21.41 -11.41
C ASN A 349 -6.50 20.32 -11.58
N VAL A 350 -6.52 19.64 -12.73
CA VAL A 350 -5.62 18.51 -13.03
C VAL A 350 -4.13 18.86 -12.90
N ASN A 351 -3.75 20.12 -13.02
CA ASN A 351 -2.39 20.63 -12.95
C ASN A 351 -2.16 21.56 -11.75
N ASP A 352 -2.98 21.47 -10.70
CA ASP A 352 -2.88 22.34 -9.52
C ASP A 352 -1.73 21.93 -8.59
N THR A 353 -0.50 22.27 -9.01
CA THR A 353 0.73 22.01 -8.26
C THR A 353 0.76 22.76 -6.92
N ALA A 354 0.10 23.91 -6.80
CA ALA A 354 0.05 24.67 -5.55
C ALA A 354 -0.75 23.92 -4.48
N SER A 355 -1.90 23.35 -4.85
CA SER A 355 -2.69 22.50 -3.96
C SER A 355 -1.95 21.22 -3.58
N VAL A 356 -1.22 20.59 -4.52
CA VAL A 356 -0.37 19.43 -4.23
C VAL A 356 0.71 19.76 -3.21
N GLN A 357 1.44 20.87 -3.41
CA GLN A 357 2.47 21.31 -2.46
C GLN A 357 1.87 21.61 -1.08
N ALA A 358 0.76 22.34 -1.03
CA ALA A 358 0.09 22.71 0.22
C ALA A 358 -0.44 21.49 0.99
N PHE A 359 -0.82 20.41 0.31
CA PHE A 359 -1.15 19.14 0.95
C PHE A 359 0.12 18.48 1.53
N SER A 360 1.17 18.34 0.72
CA SER A 360 2.42 17.70 1.14
C SER A 360 3.08 18.39 2.35
N ASP A 361 3.03 19.72 2.41
CA ASP A 361 3.60 20.52 3.51
C ASP A 361 2.91 20.27 4.88
N GLN A 362 1.70 19.70 4.87
CA GLN A 362 0.97 19.36 6.10
C GLN A 362 1.38 18.01 6.68
N VAL A 363 1.99 17.12 5.88
CA VAL A 363 2.41 15.80 6.33
C VAL A 363 3.57 15.95 7.30
N LYS A 364 3.29 15.66 8.57
CA LYS A 364 4.25 15.80 9.68
C LYS A 364 4.20 14.54 10.51
N ARG A 365 5.33 14.14 11.08
CA ARG A 365 5.40 13.02 12.04
C ARG A 365 4.47 13.26 13.23
N LEU A 366 3.92 12.19 13.78
CA LEU A 366 3.32 12.25 15.12
C LEU A 366 4.38 12.72 16.12
N TYR A 367 3.98 13.52 17.11
CA TYR A 367 4.91 14.00 18.14
C TYR A 367 5.65 12.83 18.81
N PRO A 368 6.93 13.00 19.17
CA PRO A 368 7.70 11.94 19.84
C PRO A 368 6.93 11.40 21.03
N ASN A 369 6.65 10.11 20.98
CA ASN A 369 6.03 9.35 22.06
C ASN A 369 6.68 7.97 22.00
N HIS A 370 7.31 7.54 23.10
CA HIS A 370 7.98 6.24 23.17
C HIS A 370 7.10 5.05 22.76
N GLN A 371 5.78 5.17 22.80
CA GLN A 371 4.84 4.14 22.36
C GLN A 371 4.57 4.12 20.84
N TRP A 372 4.70 5.26 20.14
CA TRP A 372 4.20 5.45 18.78
C TRP A 372 5.22 6.01 17.78
N SER A 373 6.19 6.80 18.26
CA SER A 373 7.25 7.39 17.45
C SER A 373 8.45 7.71 18.36
N SER A 374 9.47 6.85 18.31
CA SER A 374 10.69 6.97 19.12
C SER A 374 11.88 7.62 18.40
N VAL A 375 11.72 7.97 17.12
CA VAL A 375 12.81 8.50 16.28
C VAL A 375 12.86 10.02 16.42
N ASP A 376 14.00 10.55 16.85
CA ASP A 376 14.29 11.98 16.78
C ASP A 376 14.88 12.35 15.42
N VAL A 377 14.21 13.26 14.71
CA VAL A 377 14.70 13.84 13.46
C VAL A 377 15.59 15.02 13.80
N PRO A 378 16.86 15.07 13.33
CA PRO A 378 17.73 16.21 13.54
C PRO A 378 17.08 17.50 13.04
N LEU A 379 16.97 18.50 13.92
CA LEU A 379 16.39 19.81 13.58
C LEU A 379 17.42 20.77 12.95
N ARG A 380 18.70 20.46 13.09
CA ARG A 380 19.79 21.24 12.51
C ARG A 380 20.19 20.62 11.19
N ILE A 381 20.00 21.37 10.11
CA ILE A 381 20.53 21.02 8.80
C ILE A 381 22.04 21.24 8.83
N ASP A 382 22.81 20.16 8.76
CA ASP A 382 24.27 20.16 8.75
C ASP A 382 24.85 19.83 7.37
N LYS A 383 24.04 19.24 6.49
CA LYS A 383 24.41 18.91 5.10
C LYS A 383 23.35 19.43 4.13
N THR A 384 23.82 20.07 3.06
CA THR A 384 23.01 20.42 1.90
C THR A 384 23.42 19.49 0.76
N LEU A 385 22.46 18.73 0.24
CA LEU A 385 22.67 17.86 -0.92
C LEU A 385 22.08 18.56 -2.14
N PHE A 386 22.83 18.56 -3.24
CA PHE A 386 22.37 19.05 -4.54
C PHE A 386 22.33 17.86 -5.50
N PHE A 387 21.16 17.63 -6.09
CA PHE A 387 20.95 16.54 -7.03
C PHE A 387 20.58 17.13 -8.39
N THR A 388 21.22 16.65 -9.45
CA THR A 388 20.86 16.96 -10.83
C THR A 388 20.25 15.72 -11.47
N ILE A 389 19.01 15.84 -11.95
CA ILE A 389 18.37 14.78 -12.71
C ILE A 389 18.31 15.25 -14.16
N GLY A 390 19.09 14.60 -15.02
CA GLY A 390 19.08 14.83 -16.47
C GLY A 390 18.29 13.74 -17.17
N LEU A 391 17.40 14.12 -18.09
CA LEU A 391 16.74 13.21 -19.02
C LEU A 391 17.34 13.45 -20.41
N ASN A 392 18.21 12.56 -20.87
CA ASN A 392 18.73 12.61 -22.23
C ASN A 392 17.86 11.76 -23.16
N VAL A 393 17.50 12.32 -24.31
CA VAL A 393 16.86 11.62 -25.42
C VAL A 393 17.89 11.52 -26.53
N PHE A 394 18.35 10.32 -26.83
CA PHE A 394 19.19 10.05 -28.00
C PHE A 394 18.30 9.62 -29.15
N SER A 395 18.34 10.34 -30.26
CA SER A 395 17.74 9.89 -31.51
C SER A 395 18.65 8.82 -32.13
N CYS A 396 18.08 7.65 -32.43
CA CYS A 396 18.79 6.57 -33.09
C CYS A 396 18.52 6.65 -34.61
N ASP A 397 19.35 7.37 -35.34
CA ASP A 397 19.35 7.37 -36.80
C ASP A 397 20.08 6.13 -37.32
N SER A 398 19.40 4.98 -37.40
CA SER A 398 19.95 3.80 -38.10
C SER A 398 19.39 3.71 -39.52
N PRO A 399 20.23 3.55 -40.56
CA PRO A 399 19.79 3.36 -41.94
C PRO A 399 19.25 1.95 -42.24
N ASP A 400 19.31 1.01 -41.29
CA ASP A 400 18.72 -0.32 -41.44
C ASP A 400 17.24 -0.34 -41.04
N SER A 401 16.36 -0.49 -42.04
CA SER A 401 14.90 -0.61 -41.86
C SER A 401 14.45 -1.86 -41.11
N ASP A 402 15.37 -2.78 -40.80
CA ASP A 402 15.10 -4.01 -40.03
C ASP A 402 15.46 -3.89 -38.53
N MET A 403 15.96 -2.74 -38.09
CA MET A 403 16.19 -2.41 -36.66
C MET A 403 15.18 -1.37 -36.15
N LEU A 404 13.92 -1.50 -36.56
CA LEU A 404 12.84 -0.59 -36.15
C LEU A 404 12.50 -0.73 -34.66
N GLY A 405 13.20 0.06 -33.87
CA GLY A 405 12.73 0.60 -32.61
C GLY A 405 13.49 1.90 -32.37
N GLU A 406 12.82 3.05 -32.39
CA GLU A 406 13.36 4.30 -31.87
C GLU A 406 13.68 4.08 -30.38
N SER A 407 14.85 3.52 -30.07
CA SER A 407 15.20 3.12 -28.72
C SER A 407 15.51 4.35 -27.88
N LEU A 408 14.54 4.81 -27.10
CA LEU A 408 14.76 5.75 -26.00
C LEU A 408 15.55 5.04 -24.88
N ARG A 409 16.87 5.22 -24.88
CA ARG A 409 17.69 4.90 -23.70
C ARG A 409 17.58 6.02 -22.68
N LEU A 410 16.78 5.81 -21.64
CA LEU A 410 16.83 6.60 -20.42
C LEU A 410 18.10 6.22 -19.63
N GLN A 411 19.14 7.04 -19.74
CA GLN A 411 20.27 7.00 -18.80
C GLN A 411 20.02 8.05 -17.72
N SER A 412 19.82 7.61 -16.47
CA SER A 412 19.94 8.47 -15.30
C SER A 412 21.36 8.36 -14.74
N THR A 413 22.13 9.42 -14.82
CA THR A 413 23.31 9.62 -13.97
C THR A 413 22.83 10.29 -12.68
N MET A 414 22.95 9.59 -11.55
CA MET A 414 22.83 10.22 -10.22
C MET A 414 24.18 10.80 -9.80
#